data_AF-A0A0G2G9A7-F1
#
_entry.id   AF-A0A0G2G9A7-F1
#
_cell.length_a   1.000
_cell.length_b   1.000
_cell.length_c   1.000
_cell.angle_alpha   90.00
_cell.angle_beta   90.00
_cell.angle_gamma   90.00
#
_symmetry.space_group_name_H-M   'P 1'
#
loop_
_entity.id
_entity.type
_entity.pdbx_description
1 polymer ?
#
loop_
_entity_poly.entity_id
_entity_poly.type
_entity_poly.pdbx_seq_one_letter_code
_entity_poly.pdbx_strand_id
1 'polypeptide(L)'
;MDSGIYTEHDEFAGGRAVDGFNYFPDQPGDKFGHGSHCAGSAAGSTVGVATNANLISVKYLAGLDWILSQHANRSAQPDFVASVVSISLSWSTVFDNIDMATKELSAAGIHVAIAAGNTYDDACTHSPASLGGATSNNSALVVGASTIADGILWFSSTGPCVDVYAPGGEVLSAAVTGGPGDYVLSGAIVAIEY
;
A
#
# COMPACT_ATOMS: atom_id res chain seq x y z
N MET A 1 -3.93 1.20 1.89
CA MET A 1 -4.26 1.54 3.30
C MET A 1 -3.08 2.28 3.86
N ASP A 2 -3.27 3.54 4.24
CA ASP A 2 -2.15 4.44 4.58
C ASP A 2 -2.62 5.65 5.42
N SER A 3 -1.97 6.82 5.29
CA SER A 3 -2.30 8.11 5.91
C SER A 3 -3.50 8.83 5.27
N GLY A 4 -4.07 8.27 4.21
CA GLY A 4 -5.15 8.86 3.39
C GLY A 4 -4.69 9.13 1.95
N ILE A 5 -5.55 9.73 1.13
CA ILE A 5 -5.20 10.20 -0.22
C ILE A 5 -5.64 11.66 -0.37
N TYR A 6 -4.82 12.51 -0.97
CA TYR A 6 -5.27 13.81 -1.47
C TYR A 6 -5.96 13.62 -2.82
N THR A 7 -7.28 13.38 -2.77
CA THR A 7 -8.09 12.96 -3.93
C THR A 7 -8.23 14.02 -5.02
N GLU A 8 -7.93 15.28 -4.71
CA GLU A 8 -7.98 16.40 -5.67
C GLU A 8 -6.68 16.58 -6.46
N HIS A 9 -5.66 15.74 -6.24
CA HIS A 9 -4.43 15.77 -7.02
C HIS A 9 -4.69 15.45 -8.51
N ASP A 10 -3.98 16.10 -9.42
CA ASP A 10 -4.12 15.96 -10.88
C ASP A 10 -3.84 14.53 -11.35
N GLU A 11 -2.95 13.82 -10.64
CA GLU A 11 -2.70 12.38 -10.82
C GLU A 11 -3.95 11.51 -10.64
N PHE A 12 -5.01 12.00 -9.97
CA PHE A 12 -6.25 11.28 -9.71
C PHE A 12 -7.49 11.93 -10.36
N ALA A 13 -7.26 12.89 -11.25
CA ALA A 13 -8.32 13.62 -11.95
C ALA A 13 -9.35 12.67 -12.61
N GLY A 14 -10.60 13.16 -12.69
CA GLY A 14 -11.72 12.36 -13.19
C GLY A 14 -12.45 11.54 -12.11
N GLY A 15 -12.15 11.76 -10.83
CA GLY A 15 -12.85 11.14 -9.71
C GLY A 15 -12.46 9.69 -9.46
N ARG A 16 -11.28 9.27 -9.92
CA ARG A 16 -10.78 7.89 -9.73
C ARG A 16 -10.39 7.59 -8.29
N ALA A 17 -9.92 8.61 -7.55
CA ALA A 17 -9.65 8.49 -6.13
C ALA A 17 -10.82 9.02 -5.31
N VAL A 18 -11.30 8.22 -4.36
CA VAL A 18 -12.38 8.58 -3.44
C VAL A 18 -12.00 8.27 -2.00
N ASP A 19 -12.59 9.01 -1.07
CA ASP A 19 -12.48 8.70 0.35
C ASP A 19 -13.33 7.48 0.72
N GLY A 20 -12.71 6.53 1.42
CA GLY A 20 -13.36 5.37 1.99
C GLY A 20 -13.38 5.46 3.52
N PHE A 21 -12.79 4.47 4.18
CA PHE A 21 -12.70 4.45 5.64
C PHE A 21 -11.70 5.47 6.17
N ASN A 22 -12.09 6.18 7.24
CA ASN A 22 -11.21 7.07 7.96
C ASN A 22 -11.36 6.90 9.48
N TYR A 23 -10.31 6.44 10.14
CA TYR A 23 -10.27 6.31 11.59
C TYR A 23 -10.26 7.66 12.34
N PHE A 24 -9.77 8.73 11.69
CA PHE A 24 -9.64 10.08 12.24
C PHE A 24 -10.61 11.02 11.52
N PRO A 25 -11.90 11.05 11.90
CA PRO A 25 -12.94 11.77 11.16
C PRO A 25 -12.71 13.29 11.08
N ASP A 26 -11.96 13.86 12.02
CA ASP A 26 -11.55 15.26 12.05
C ASP A 26 -10.34 15.57 11.15
N GLN A 27 -9.72 14.54 10.54
CA GLN A 27 -8.57 14.66 9.65
C GLN A 27 -8.85 14.01 8.28
N PRO A 28 -9.73 14.59 7.45
CA PRO A 28 -10.03 14.04 6.13
C PRO A 28 -8.86 14.16 5.15
N GLY A 29 -8.84 13.27 4.17
CA GLY A 29 -7.77 13.14 3.17
C GLY A 29 -6.42 12.79 3.78
N ASP A 30 -5.37 13.00 2.99
CA ASP A 30 -3.99 12.84 3.44
C ASP A 30 -3.45 14.14 4.06
N LYS A 31 -2.82 14.01 5.23
CA LYS A 31 -2.14 15.12 5.94
C LYS A 31 -0.65 14.88 6.11
N PHE A 32 -0.17 13.69 5.75
CA PHE A 32 1.21 13.28 5.93
C PHE A 32 1.95 13.19 4.59
N GLY A 33 1.26 12.83 3.52
CA GLY A 33 1.81 12.75 2.16
C GLY A 33 2.15 11.34 1.71
N HIS A 34 2.41 10.42 2.64
CA HIS A 34 2.80 9.04 2.33
C HIS A 34 1.71 8.33 1.53
N GLY A 35 0.46 8.38 1.97
CA GLY A 35 -0.64 7.70 1.27
C GLY A 35 -0.95 8.27 -0.10
N SER A 36 -0.75 9.57 -0.33
CA SER A 36 -0.88 10.17 -1.67
C SER A 36 0.28 9.78 -2.60
N HIS A 37 1.50 9.74 -2.06
CA HIS A 37 2.68 9.27 -2.81
C HIS A 37 2.53 7.79 -3.21
N CYS A 38 2.07 6.97 -2.28
CA CYS A 38 1.64 5.59 -2.55
C CYS A 38 0.55 5.54 -3.62
N ALA A 39 -0.58 6.21 -3.42
CA ALA A 39 -1.67 6.20 -4.41
C ALA A 39 -1.22 6.64 -5.82
N GLY A 40 -0.33 7.63 -5.91
CA GLY A 40 0.24 8.10 -7.17
C GLY A 40 1.12 7.06 -7.85
N SER A 41 2.00 6.37 -7.11
CA SER A 41 2.89 5.35 -7.70
C SER A 41 2.08 4.13 -8.17
N ALA A 42 1.01 3.78 -7.45
CA ALA A 42 0.15 2.66 -7.83
C ALA A 42 -0.73 2.99 -9.05
N ALA A 43 -1.37 4.17 -9.08
CA ALA A 43 -2.43 4.47 -10.06
C ALA A 43 -2.56 5.94 -10.45
N GLY A 44 -1.50 6.74 -10.28
CA GLY A 44 -1.41 8.07 -10.88
C GLY A 44 -1.53 8.02 -12.40
N SER A 45 -2.10 9.05 -13.01
CA SER A 45 -2.29 9.14 -14.46
C SER A 45 -0.98 9.27 -15.24
N THR A 46 0.08 9.80 -14.64
CA THR A 46 1.40 9.98 -15.30
C THR A 46 2.51 9.15 -14.68
N VAL A 47 2.50 8.96 -13.37
CA VAL A 47 3.56 8.25 -12.62
C VAL A 47 3.13 6.84 -12.18
N GLY A 48 1.86 6.49 -12.34
CA GLY A 48 1.30 5.24 -11.82
C GLY A 48 1.57 4.03 -12.70
N VAL A 49 1.67 2.86 -12.08
CA VAL A 49 1.74 1.57 -12.79
C VAL A 49 0.39 1.22 -13.44
N ALA A 50 -0.71 1.37 -12.70
CA ALA A 50 -2.08 1.07 -13.14
C ALA A 50 -2.88 2.36 -13.35
N THR A 51 -2.51 3.15 -14.36
CA THR A 51 -2.99 4.52 -14.61
C THR A 51 -4.50 4.70 -14.72
N ASN A 52 -5.26 3.63 -14.96
CA ASN A 52 -6.73 3.64 -15.05
C ASN A 52 -7.45 2.97 -13.87
N ALA A 53 -6.71 2.57 -12.82
CA ALA A 53 -7.33 1.97 -11.64
C ALA A 53 -8.11 3.02 -10.82
N ASN A 54 -9.15 2.54 -10.14
CA ASN A 54 -9.87 3.30 -9.12
C ASN A 54 -9.16 3.12 -7.77
N LEU A 55 -9.05 4.21 -7.02
CA LEU A 55 -8.39 4.27 -5.73
C LEU A 55 -9.43 4.56 -4.64
N ILE A 56 -9.40 3.77 -3.57
CA ILE A 56 -10.24 3.99 -2.39
C ILE A 56 -9.32 4.21 -1.21
N SER A 57 -9.36 5.41 -0.63
CA SER A 57 -8.58 5.77 0.53
C SER A 57 -9.09 5.01 1.76
N VAL A 58 -8.22 4.19 2.35
CA VAL A 58 -8.46 3.54 3.65
C VAL A 58 -7.39 4.05 4.60
N LYS A 59 -7.79 4.96 5.49
CA LYS A 59 -6.91 5.60 6.43
C LYS A 59 -6.86 4.82 7.73
N TYR A 60 -5.70 4.21 7.98
CA TYR A 60 -5.34 3.45 9.17
C TYR A 60 -5.89 2.00 9.28
N LEU A 61 -5.22 1.21 10.13
CA LEU A 61 -5.39 -0.25 10.30
C LEU A 61 -6.80 -0.73 10.67
N ALA A 62 -7.59 0.12 11.34
CA ALA A 62 -8.96 -0.23 11.73
C ALA A 62 -9.91 -0.41 10.52
N GLY A 63 -9.43 -0.17 9.29
CA GLY A 63 -10.18 -0.31 8.05
C GLY A 63 -10.14 -1.70 7.40
N LEU A 64 -9.43 -2.70 7.94
CA LEU A 64 -9.35 -4.03 7.31
C LEU A 64 -10.72 -4.71 7.17
N ASP A 65 -11.53 -4.72 8.24
CA ASP A 65 -12.90 -5.26 8.19
C ASP A 65 -13.80 -4.45 7.22
N TRP A 66 -13.59 -3.14 7.17
CA TRP A 66 -14.28 -2.28 6.23
C TRP A 66 -13.94 -2.68 4.79
N ILE A 67 -12.65 -2.89 4.47
CA ILE A 67 -12.22 -3.36 3.15
C ILE A 67 -12.92 -4.68 2.79
N LEU A 68 -12.92 -5.66 3.71
CA LEU A 68 -13.56 -6.95 3.48
C LEU A 68 -15.06 -6.78 3.15
N SER A 69 -15.76 -5.92 3.90
CA SER A 69 -17.17 -5.63 3.65
C SER A 69 -17.41 -4.95 2.29
N GLN A 70 -16.55 -4.01 1.89
CA GLN A 70 -16.66 -3.32 0.60
C GLN A 70 -16.35 -4.26 -0.55
N HIS A 71 -15.34 -5.10 -0.39
CA HIS A 71 -14.97 -6.11 -1.38
C HIS A 71 -16.12 -7.08 -1.63
N ALA A 72 -16.77 -7.61 -0.57
CA ALA A 72 -17.91 -8.52 -0.72
C ALA A 72 -19.06 -7.90 -1.54
N ASN A 73 -19.32 -6.60 -1.36
CA ASN A 73 -20.32 -5.89 -2.15
C ASN A 73 -19.87 -5.65 -3.60
N ARG A 74 -18.59 -5.32 -3.80
CA ARG A 74 -18.01 -5.01 -5.11
C ARG A 74 -17.84 -6.25 -5.98
N SER A 75 -17.43 -7.37 -5.39
CA SER A 75 -17.18 -8.65 -6.08
C SER A 75 -18.46 -9.33 -6.56
N ALA A 76 -19.61 -8.97 -5.99
CA ALA A 76 -20.92 -9.41 -6.46
C ALA A 76 -21.42 -8.68 -7.73
N GLN A 77 -20.75 -7.61 -8.17
CA GLN A 77 -21.16 -6.83 -9.34
C GLN A 77 -20.61 -7.44 -10.64
N PRO A 78 -21.38 -7.42 -11.76
CA PRO A 78 -21.01 -8.11 -13.00
C PRO A 78 -19.78 -7.55 -13.70
N ASP A 79 -19.42 -6.29 -13.43
CA ASP A 79 -18.26 -5.60 -13.98
C ASP A 79 -17.01 -5.72 -13.09
N PHE A 80 -17.06 -6.55 -12.04
CA PHE A 80 -15.91 -6.76 -11.15
C PHE A 80 -14.78 -7.49 -11.87
N VAL A 81 -13.57 -6.95 -11.75
CA VAL A 81 -12.35 -7.57 -12.29
C VAL A 81 -11.49 -8.12 -11.15
N ALA A 82 -11.07 -7.24 -10.22
CA ALA A 82 -10.25 -7.60 -9.08
C ALA A 82 -10.30 -6.52 -8.00
N SER A 83 -9.88 -6.88 -6.78
CA SER A 83 -9.52 -5.94 -5.73
C SER A 83 -8.07 -6.15 -5.34
N VAL A 84 -7.34 -5.05 -5.20
CA VAL A 84 -5.96 -5.02 -4.70
C VAL A 84 -5.94 -4.14 -3.46
N VAL A 85 -5.24 -4.58 -2.42
CA VAL A 85 -4.97 -3.80 -1.22
C VAL A 85 -3.47 -3.65 -1.07
N SER A 86 -2.98 -2.42 -1.23
CA SER A 86 -1.62 -2.03 -0.85
C SER A 86 -1.61 -1.66 0.63
N ILE A 87 -0.71 -2.27 1.42
CA ILE A 87 -0.45 -1.99 2.82
C ILE A 87 1.01 -1.55 2.94
N SER A 88 1.23 -0.25 2.71
CA SER A 88 2.56 0.38 2.80
C SER A 88 2.93 0.71 4.26
N LEU A 89 2.59 -0.21 5.17
CA LEU A 89 2.79 -0.12 6.61
C LEU A 89 3.25 -1.47 7.15
N SER A 90 4.28 -1.44 8.00
CA SER A 90 4.82 -2.63 8.64
C SER A 90 5.39 -2.23 10.00
N TRP A 91 5.14 -3.05 11.02
CA TRP A 91 5.64 -2.83 12.37
C TRP A 91 6.67 -3.91 12.69
N SER A 92 7.76 -3.49 13.35
CA SER A 92 8.86 -4.36 13.78
C SER A 92 8.49 -5.25 14.98
N THR A 93 7.26 -5.76 15.00
CA THR A 93 6.66 -6.66 15.97
C THR A 93 5.53 -7.42 15.27
N VAL A 94 5.36 -8.71 15.56
CA VAL A 94 4.25 -9.52 15.05
C VAL A 94 2.99 -9.28 15.88
N PHE A 95 1.85 -9.04 15.20
CA PHE A 95 0.54 -8.84 15.80
C PHE A 95 -0.47 -9.82 15.20
N ASP A 96 -0.87 -10.83 16.00
CA ASP A 96 -1.78 -11.89 15.54
C ASP A 96 -3.09 -11.37 14.94
N ASN A 97 -3.64 -10.29 15.48
CA ASN A 97 -4.90 -9.69 15.01
C ASN A 97 -4.75 -9.02 13.64
N ILE A 98 -3.64 -8.34 13.37
CA ILE A 98 -3.37 -7.72 12.07
C ILE A 98 -3.09 -8.82 11.04
N ASP A 99 -2.29 -9.82 11.42
CA ASP A 99 -1.96 -10.96 10.57
C ASP A 99 -3.21 -11.76 10.18
N MET A 100 -4.10 -12.03 11.14
CA MET A 100 -5.37 -12.72 10.91
C MET A 100 -6.29 -11.93 9.99
N ALA A 101 -6.51 -10.64 10.25
CA ALA A 101 -7.34 -9.80 9.39
C ALA A 101 -6.78 -9.71 7.95
N THR A 102 -5.45 -9.65 7.81
CA THR A 102 -4.79 -9.62 6.49
C THR A 102 -4.89 -10.96 5.75
N LYS A 103 -4.82 -12.09 6.48
CA LYS A 103 -5.12 -13.42 5.93
C LYS A 103 -6.56 -13.51 5.44
N GLU A 104 -7.53 -12.95 6.16
CA GLU A 104 -8.93 -12.93 5.76
C GLU A 104 -9.17 -12.15 4.46
N LEU A 105 -8.49 -11.01 4.28
CA LEU A 105 -8.52 -10.29 2.99
C LEU A 105 -8.06 -11.18 1.84
N SER A 106 -6.92 -11.84 2.01
CA SER A 106 -6.34 -12.72 1.00
C SER A 106 -7.23 -13.93 0.71
N ALA A 107 -7.79 -14.55 1.76
CA ALA A 107 -8.72 -15.67 1.65
C ALA A 107 -10.04 -15.29 0.96
N ALA A 108 -10.45 -14.02 1.04
CA ALA A 108 -11.60 -13.49 0.31
C ALA A 108 -11.33 -13.26 -1.19
N GLY A 109 -10.10 -13.47 -1.66
CA GLY A 109 -9.71 -13.29 -3.07
C GLY A 109 -9.19 -11.88 -3.39
N ILE A 110 -8.86 -11.08 -2.37
CA ILE A 110 -8.20 -9.78 -2.55
C ILE A 110 -6.70 -10.02 -2.71
N HIS A 111 -6.08 -9.41 -3.73
CA HIS A 111 -4.62 -9.41 -3.83
C HIS A 111 -4.06 -8.40 -2.82
N VAL A 112 -3.20 -8.87 -1.90
CA VAL A 112 -2.65 -8.02 -0.84
C VAL A 112 -1.15 -7.85 -1.06
N ALA A 113 -0.68 -6.60 -1.10
CA ALA A 113 0.75 -6.26 -1.13
C ALA A 113 1.14 -5.56 0.19
N ILE A 114 2.25 -5.97 0.81
CA ILE A 114 2.64 -5.58 2.19
C ILE A 114 4.11 -5.20 2.26
N ALA A 115 4.43 -4.05 2.87
CA ALA A 115 5.81 -3.57 2.93
C ALA A 115 6.64 -4.48 3.81
N ALA A 116 7.81 -4.93 3.33
CA ALA A 116 8.71 -5.75 4.14
C ALA A 116 9.12 -5.05 5.45
N GLY A 117 9.26 -3.72 5.41
CA GLY A 117 9.71 -2.89 6.53
C GLY A 117 10.98 -2.12 6.19
N ASN A 118 11.26 -1.11 7.01
CA ASN A 118 12.36 -0.14 6.79
C ASN A 118 13.36 -0.13 7.96
N THR A 119 13.62 -1.29 8.56
CA THR A 119 14.46 -1.42 9.78
C THR A 119 15.74 -2.23 9.58
N TYR A 120 16.06 -2.65 8.35
CA TYR A 120 17.27 -3.41 8.00
C TYR A 120 17.43 -4.73 8.81
N ASP A 121 16.30 -5.39 9.06
CA ASP A 121 16.20 -6.64 9.82
C ASP A 121 15.41 -7.70 9.03
N ASP A 122 15.03 -8.79 9.71
CA ASP A 122 14.27 -9.88 9.10
C ASP A 122 12.77 -9.54 9.06
N ALA A 123 12.21 -9.42 7.86
CA ALA A 123 10.79 -9.14 7.64
C ALA A 123 9.86 -10.18 8.28
N CYS A 124 10.36 -11.38 8.58
CA CYS A 124 9.59 -12.39 9.31
C CYS A 124 9.27 -12.00 10.76
N THR A 125 9.95 -11.01 11.35
CA THR A 125 9.65 -10.52 12.71
C THR A 125 8.64 -9.37 12.72
N HIS A 126 8.10 -9.02 11.56
CA HIS A 126 7.22 -7.88 11.37
C HIS A 126 5.77 -8.31 11.13
N SER A 127 4.82 -7.41 11.33
CA SER A 127 3.43 -7.59 10.91
C SER A 127 2.96 -6.43 10.03
N PRO A 128 2.23 -6.70 8.93
CA PRO A 128 1.84 -8.04 8.43
C PRO A 128 2.89 -8.68 7.51
N ALA A 129 4.15 -8.22 7.50
CA ALA A 129 5.19 -8.74 6.60
C ALA A 129 5.64 -10.19 6.91
N SER A 130 5.37 -10.72 8.11
CA SER A 130 5.53 -12.14 8.45
C SER A 130 4.71 -13.09 7.56
N LEU A 131 3.71 -12.57 6.84
CA LEU A 131 2.77 -13.34 6.04
C LEU A 131 3.29 -13.72 4.65
N GLY A 132 4.41 -13.17 4.21
CA GLY A 132 5.00 -13.48 2.91
C GLY A 132 5.93 -14.69 2.95
N GLY A 133 6.60 -14.91 1.83
CA GLY A 133 7.59 -15.95 1.67
C GLY A 133 7.03 -17.27 1.17
N ALA A 134 7.88 -18.05 0.52
CA ALA A 134 7.51 -19.30 -0.15
C ALA A 134 6.92 -20.39 0.76
N THR A 135 7.15 -20.30 2.08
CA THR A 135 6.62 -21.24 3.07
C THR A 135 5.32 -20.77 3.71
N SER A 136 4.87 -19.55 3.42
CA SER A 136 3.61 -19.04 3.92
C SER A 136 2.43 -19.78 3.30
N ASN A 137 1.39 -20.00 4.11
CA ASN A 137 0.10 -20.48 3.63
C ASN A 137 -0.87 -19.33 3.30
N ASN A 138 -0.35 -18.09 3.26
CA ASN A 138 -1.06 -16.90 2.83
C ASN A 138 -0.54 -16.47 1.45
N SER A 139 -1.41 -15.91 0.61
CA SER A 139 -1.10 -15.39 -0.72
C SER A 139 -0.78 -13.89 -0.72
N ALA A 140 -0.50 -13.30 0.44
CA ALA A 140 -0.08 -11.91 0.52
C ALA A 140 1.36 -11.78 -0.01
N LEU A 141 1.60 -10.75 -0.82
CA LEU A 141 2.91 -10.46 -1.41
C LEU A 141 3.66 -9.47 -0.53
N VAL A 142 4.80 -9.87 0.00
CA VAL A 142 5.66 -9.00 0.79
C VAL A 142 6.80 -8.47 -0.08
N VAL A 143 6.93 -7.15 -0.14
CA VAL A 143 7.81 -6.48 -1.09
C VAL A 143 8.90 -5.70 -0.35
N GLY A 144 10.14 -6.01 -0.67
CA GLY A 144 11.32 -5.25 -0.24
C GLY A 144 11.66 -4.11 -1.21
N ALA A 145 12.49 -3.17 -0.78
CA ALA A 145 12.92 -2.05 -1.61
C ALA A 145 14.29 -2.25 -2.25
N SER A 146 14.40 -1.84 -3.51
CA SER A 146 15.63 -1.78 -4.29
C SER A 146 15.92 -0.36 -4.78
N THR A 147 17.18 -0.14 -5.11
CA THR A 147 17.71 1.06 -5.77
C THR A 147 17.64 0.93 -7.28
N ILE A 148 17.83 2.04 -8.00
CA ILE A 148 17.98 2.04 -9.46
C ILE A 148 19.20 1.25 -9.97
N ALA A 149 20.13 0.90 -9.08
CA ALA A 149 21.34 0.13 -9.40
C ALA A 149 21.19 -1.37 -9.06
N ASP A 150 19.95 -1.87 -8.94
CA ASP A 150 19.60 -3.25 -8.58
C ASP A 150 20.16 -3.74 -7.23
N GLY A 151 20.60 -2.81 -6.37
CA GLY A 151 20.98 -3.10 -4.99
C GLY A 151 19.77 -3.00 -4.05
N ILE A 152 19.71 -3.86 -3.04
CA ILE A 152 18.74 -3.74 -1.94
C ILE A 152 18.98 -2.39 -1.24
N LEU A 153 17.90 -1.64 -1.03
CA LEU A 153 17.96 -0.34 -0.40
C LEU A 153 18.36 -0.51 1.08
N TRP A 154 19.26 0.33 1.57
CA TRP A 154 20.02 0.06 2.82
C TRP A 154 19.17 -0.12 4.08
N PHE A 155 17.93 0.37 4.10
CA PHE A 155 17.01 0.21 5.22
C PHE A 155 15.95 -0.88 5.00
N SER A 156 15.84 -1.45 3.79
CA SER A 156 14.83 -2.48 3.51
C SER A 156 15.05 -3.66 4.43
N SER A 157 14.00 -4.09 5.13
CA SER A 157 13.99 -5.40 5.76
C SER A 157 14.10 -6.49 4.68
N THR A 158 14.69 -7.63 5.04
CA THR A 158 15.05 -8.73 4.14
C THR A 158 14.65 -10.07 4.75
N GLY A 159 15.03 -11.19 4.15
CA GLY A 159 14.79 -12.51 4.71
C GLY A 159 13.73 -13.32 3.96
N PRO A 160 13.40 -14.52 4.45
CA PRO A 160 12.61 -15.49 3.69
C PRO A 160 11.13 -15.11 3.56
N CYS A 161 10.64 -14.17 4.37
CA CYS A 161 9.27 -13.64 4.26
C CYS A 161 9.14 -12.53 3.20
N VAL A 162 10.23 -12.10 2.55
CA VAL A 162 10.17 -11.20 1.39
C VAL A 162 10.02 -12.02 0.13
N ASP A 163 8.97 -11.75 -0.64
CA ASP A 163 8.66 -12.48 -1.88
C ASP A 163 9.39 -11.88 -3.10
N VAL A 164 9.49 -10.56 -3.16
CA VAL A 164 10.07 -9.82 -4.29
C VAL A 164 10.64 -8.48 -3.84
N TYR A 165 11.54 -7.91 -4.65
CA TYR A 165 12.03 -6.55 -4.48
C TYR A 165 11.51 -5.66 -5.63
N ALA A 166 11.14 -4.44 -5.29
CA ALA A 166 10.64 -3.42 -6.21
C ALA A 166 11.41 -2.10 -6.07
N PRO A 167 11.36 -1.18 -7.05
CA PRO A 167 11.94 0.16 -6.89
C PRO A 167 11.34 0.88 -5.68
N GLY A 168 12.17 1.33 -4.74
CA GLY A 168 11.72 2.05 -3.54
C GLY A 168 12.54 3.29 -3.19
N GLY A 169 13.75 3.42 -3.76
CA GLY A 169 14.56 4.62 -3.62
C GLY A 169 14.27 5.64 -4.72
N GLU A 170 14.12 6.92 -4.34
CA GLU A 170 13.98 8.05 -5.27
C GLU A 170 12.82 7.90 -6.27
N VAL A 171 11.68 7.40 -5.81
CA VAL A 171 10.46 7.19 -6.61
C VAL A 171 9.67 8.50 -6.70
N LEU A 172 9.47 9.03 -7.91
CA LEU A 172 8.67 10.23 -8.12
C LEU A 172 7.17 9.90 -8.02
N SER A 173 6.43 10.64 -7.21
CA SER A 173 4.97 10.50 -7.14
C SER A 173 4.26 11.77 -6.66
N ALA A 174 2.93 11.71 -6.59
CA ALA A 174 2.05 12.77 -6.11
C ALA A 174 2.43 13.24 -4.69
N ALA A 175 2.42 14.55 -4.49
CA ALA A 175 2.63 15.19 -3.20
C ALA A 175 1.33 15.80 -2.68
N VAL A 176 1.28 16.04 -1.37
CA VAL A 176 0.15 16.76 -0.72
C VAL A 176 0.44 18.25 -0.57
N THR A 177 1.72 18.65 -0.63
CA THR A 177 2.15 20.03 -0.37
C THR A 177 2.37 20.78 -1.67
N GLY A 178 1.72 21.95 -1.78
CA GLY A 178 1.99 22.99 -2.78
C GLY A 178 1.02 23.04 -3.97
N GLY A 179 0.19 22.01 -4.16
CA GLY A 179 -1.01 22.07 -5.00
C GLY A 179 -1.35 20.74 -5.69
N PRO A 180 -2.38 20.73 -6.56
CA PRO A 180 -2.81 19.53 -7.28
C PRO A 180 -1.79 18.92 -8.24
N GLY A 181 -0.76 19.65 -8.67
CA GLY A 181 0.22 19.18 -9.66
C GLY A 181 1.61 18.92 -9.09
N ASP A 182 1.74 18.82 -7.77
CA ASP A 182 3.04 18.79 -7.11
C ASP A 182 3.55 17.36 -6.94
N TYR A 183 4.84 17.16 -7.22
CA TYR A 183 5.47 15.86 -7.13
C TYR A 183 6.58 15.86 -6.10
N VAL A 184 6.83 14.71 -5.49
CA VAL A 184 7.93 14.50 -4.55
C VAL A 184 8.59 13.15 -4.82
N LEU A 185 9.92 13.11 -4.70
CA LEU A 185 10.68 11.87 -4.71
C LEU A 185 10.54 11.18 -3.36
N SER A 186 10.41 9.85 -3.35
CA SER A 186 10.45 9.09 -2.10
C SER A 186 11.78 9.35 -1.40
N GLY A 187 11.70 9.69 -0.12
CA GLY A 187 12.81 9.53 0.80
C GLY A 187 13.00 8.05 1.15
N ALA A 188 13.76 7.78 2.21
CA ALA A 188 14.08 6.44 2.71
C ALA A 188 12.88 5.61 3.25
N ILE A 189 11.67 5.70 2.66
CA ILE A 189 10.42 5.29 3.32
C ILE A 189 9.47 4.48 2.42
N VAL A 190 9.50 4.60 1.09
CA VAL A 190 8.47 3.93 0.26
C VAL A 190 8.98 2.64 -0.35
N ALA A 191 8.63 1.53 0.29
CA ALA A 191 8.80 0.17 -0.22
C ALA A 191 7.41 -0.41 -0.43
N ILE A 192 6.76 0.00 -1.51
CA ILE A 192 5.68 -0.68 -2.25
C ILE A 192 4.98 0.36 -3.07
N GLU A 193 4.86 0.10 -4.37
CA GLU A 193 3.66 0.32 -5.18
C GLU A 193 3.82 -0.29 -6.59
N TYR A 194 4.80 -1.19 -6.79
CA TYR A 194 5.11 -1.88 -8.05
C TYR A 194 4.88 -3.39 -7.92
#